data_AF-A0A2D6UYQ9-F1
#
_entry.id   AF-A0A2D6UYQ9-F1
#
_cell.length_a   1.000
_cell.length_b   1.000
_cell.length_c   1.000
_cell.angle_alpha   90.00
_cell.angle_beta   90.00
_cell.angle_gamma   90.00
#
_symmetry.space_group_name_H-M   'P 1'
#
loop_
_entity.id
_entity.type
_entity.pdbx_description
1 polymer ?
#
loop_
_entity_poly.entity_id
_entity_poly.type
_entity_poly.pdbx_seq_one_letter_code
_entity_poly.pdbx_strand_id
1 'polypeptide(L)'
;MAGLLNRKRTLKRDSGIVVDGFHMIGDALICTNPLYGRGCSTGFWQAHLLANAIRDHGADTTAQSESFLLSVEQNILPWYQASVDSDRGSRAASDGEDDEIAIMKRSILKDGLIPATRSSAIVWRGFMKMMNLLADPSILTEPEISAEIMKVWADRDQRVPEPSLGPTREEMMDHLKLNHVA
;
A
#
# COMPACT_ATOMS: atom_id res chain seq x y z
N MET A 1 -10.42 -17.97 -2.13
CA MET A 1 -9.40 -16.98 -1.70
C MET A 1 -8.92 -16.24 -2.93
N ALA A 2 -8.97 -14.90 -2.94
CA ALA A 2 -8.95 -14.05 -4.14
C ALA A 2 -7.65 -14.02 -4.98
N GLY A 3 -6.65 -14.87 -4.70
CA GLY A 3 -5.35 -14.86 -5.37
C GLY A 3 -4.48 -13.66 -4.99
N LEU A 4 -3.18 -13.88 -4.85
CA LEU A 4 -2.20 -12.80 -4.60
C LEU A 4 -1.83 -12.15 -5.94
N LEU A 5 -2.71 -11.27 -6.44
CA LEU A 5 -2.55 -10.63 -7.74
C LEU A 5 -2.83 -9.14 -7.69
N ASN A 6 -2.15 -8.39 -8.56
CA ASN A 6 -2.49 -7.03 -8.93
C ASN A 6 -2.97 -7.05 -10.39
N ARG A 7 -4.10 -6.39 -10.67
CA ARG A 7 -4.65 -6.26 -12.02
C ARG A 7 -5.25 -4.88 -12.23
N LYS A 8 -4.89 -4.25 -13.34
CA LYS A 8 -5.52 -3.05 -13.88
C LYS A 8 -6.19 -3.37 -15.21
N ARG A 9 -7.38 -2.82 -15.43
CA ARG A 9 -8.07 -2.79 -16.74
C ARG A 9 -8.26 -1.34 -17.19
N THR A 10 -8.55 -1.15 -18.47
CA THR A 10 -8.87 0.17 -19.04
C THR A 10 -9.93 0.03 -20.12
N LEU A 11 -10.82 1.03 -20.21
CA LEU A 11 -11.76 1.21 -21.32
C LEU A 11 -11.33 2.36 -22.23
N LYS A 12 -10.11 2.87 -22.09
CA LYS A 12 -9.52 3.88 -22.96
C LYS A 12 -8.47 3.24 -23.86
N ARG A 13 -8.52 3.56 -25.15
CA ARG A 13 -7.50 3.27 -26.16
C ARG A 13 -7.07 4.58 -26.81
N ASP A 14 -6.08 4.52 -27.71
CA ASP A 14 -5.61 5.70 -28.44
C ASP A 14 -6.72 6.36 -29.28
N SER A 15 -7.71 5.58 -29.71
CA SER A 15 -8.90 6.05 -30.43
C SER A 15 -9.98 6.67 -29.53
N GLY A 16 -9.77 6.73 -28.21
CA GLY A 16 -10.73 7.25 -27.23
C GLY A 16 -11.36 6.19 -26.34
N ILE A 17 -12.54 6.51 -25.80
CA ILE A 17 -13.33 5.63 -24.92
C ILE A 17 -13.95 4.49 -25.74
N VAL A 18 -13.73 3.25 -25.30
CA VAL A 18 -14.11 2.03 -26.03
C VAL A 18 -15.59 1.68 -25.85
N VAL A 19 -16.15 1.96 -24.67
CA VAL A 19 -17.56 1.70 -24.35
C VAL A 19 -18.15 2.96 -23.74
N ASP A 20 -19.01 3.62 -24.50
CA ASP A 20 -19.66 4.85 -24.06
C ASP A 20 -20.70 4.57 -22.96
N GLY A 21 -20.78 5.48 -21.98
CA GLY A 21 -21.73 5.38 -20.85
C GLY A 21 -21.50 4.22 -19.88
N PHE A 22 -20.37 3.50 -19.96
CA PHE A 22 -20.06 2.39 -19.07
C PHE A 22 -18.75 2.63 -18.28
N HIS A 23 -18.85 2.58 -16.96
CA HIS A 23 -17.73 2.81 -16.06
C HIS A 23 -17.44 1.57 -15.21
N MET A 24 -16.18 1.14 -15.17
CA MET A 24 -15.71 0.14 -14.22
C MET A 24 -15.24 0.83 -12.94
N ILE A 25 -15.59 0.28 -11.78
CA ILE A 25 -15.10 0.71 -10.46
C ILE A 25 -14.77 -0.52 -9.59
N GLY A 26 -14.00 -0.30 -8.52
CA GLY A 26 -13.54 -1.36 -7.63
C GLY A 26 -12.72 -2.41 -8.38
N ASP A 27 -12.87 -3.68 -8.01
CA ASP A 27 -12.13 -4.81 -8.58
C ASP A 27 -12.36 -5.02 -10.09
N ALA A 28 -13.43 -4.47 -10.65
CA ALA A 28 -13.64 -4.48 -12.10
C ALA A 28 -12.56 -3.68 -12.82
N LEU A 29 -12.18 -2.51 -12.25
CA LEU A 29 -11.19 -1.60 -12.81
C LEU A 29 -9.77 -1.92 -12.29
N ILE A 30 -9.60 -1.94 -10.97
CA ILE A 30 -8.31 -2.15 -10.30
C ILE A 30 -8.51 -3.12 -9.13
N CYS A 31 -7.79 -4.22 -9.15
CA CYS A 31 -7.68 -5.18 -8.06
C CYS A 31 -6.24 -5.19 -7.57
N THR A 32 -6.02 -5.14 -6.26
CA THR A 32 -4.69 -5.18 -5.64
C THR A 32 -4.57 -6.38 -4.72
N ASN A 33 -3.32 -6.78 -4.45
CA ASN A 33 -3.03 -7.86 -3.51
C ASN A 33 -3.67 -7.54 -2.14
N PRO A 34 -4.52 -8.44 -1.59
CA PRO A 34 -5.23 -8.19 -0.33
C PRO A 34 -4.30 -8.01 0.88
N LEU A 35 -3.01 -8.42 0.80
CA LEU A 35 -2.02 -8.22 1.85
C LEU A 35 -1.88 -6.75 2.28
N TYR A 36 -2.18 -5.81 1.38
CA TYR A 36 -2.01 -4.38 1.66
C TYR A 36 -3.27 -3.73 2.24
N GLY A 37 -4.42 -4.42 2.26
CA GLY A 37 -5.64 -3.93 2.91
C GLY A 37 -6.29 -2.69 2.27
N ARG A 38 -5.98 -2.36 1.01
CA ARG A 38 -6.39 -1.09 0.37
C ARG A 38 -7.65 -1.18 -0.50
N GLY A 39 -8.04 -2.39 -0.94
CA GLY A 39 -9.03 -2.58 -2.01
C GLY A 39 -10.41 -1.97 -1.74
N CYS A 40 -10.94 -2.12 -0.51
CA CYS A 40 -12.23 -1.52 -0.16
C CYS A 40 -12.15 0.02 -0.19
N SER A 41 -11.12 0.60 0.43
CA SER A 41 -10.92 2.05 0.48
C SER A 41 -10.74 2.66 -0.90
N THR A 42 -9.93 2.04 -1.77
CA THR A 42 -9.75 2.52 -3.15
C THR A 42 -11.00 2.31 -4.00
N GLY A 43 -11.79 1.26 -3.77
CA GLY A 43 -13.09 1.07 -4.41
C GLY A 43 -14.08 2.18 -4.06
N PHE A 44 -14.21 2.53 -2.77
CA PHE A 44 -15.04 3.67 -2.35
C PHE A 44 -14.54 5.00 -2.92
N TRP A 45 -13.22 5.21 -2.94
CA TRP A 45 -12.64 6.41 -3.54
C TRP A 45 -12.96 6.50 -5.04
N GLN A 46 -12.81 5.41 -5.79
CA GLN A 46 -13.21 5.36 -7.21
C GLN A 46 -14.69 5.72 -7.41
N ALA A 47 -15.58 5.20 -6.56
CA ALA A 47 -17.01 5.55 -6.63
C ALA A 47 -17.24 7.06 -6.42
N HIS A 48 -16.50 7.70 -5.50
CA HIS A 48 -16.58 9.14 -5.29
C HIS A 48 -16.03 9.94 -6.47
N LEU A 49 -14.90 9.51 -7.07
CA LEU A 49 -14.35 10.13 -8.26
C LEU A 49 -15.32 10.05 -9.44
N LEU A 50 -15.98 8.89 -9.62
CA LEU A 50 -17.00 8.73 -10.66
C LEU A 50 -18.21 9.64 -10.42
N ALA A 51 -18.69 9.72 -9.17
CA ALA A 51 -19.79 10.62 -8.82
C ALA A 51 -19.47 12.09 -9.13
N ASN A 52 -18.23 12.52 -8.89
CA ASN A 52 -17.76 13.86 -9.25
C ASN A 52 -17.76 14.06 -10.77
N ALA A 53 -17.21 13.11 -11.54
CA ALA A 53 -17.20 13.20 -13.00
C ALA A 53 -18.62 13.26 -13.59
N ILE A 54 -19.57 12.46 -13.09
CA ILE A 54 -20.98 12.49 -13.50
C ILE A 54 -21.60 13.86 -13.20
N ARG A 55 -21.39 14.38 -11.97
CA ARG A 55 -21.91 15.68 -11.58
C ARG A 55 -21.38 16.81 -12.47
N ASP A 56 -20.09 16.79 -12.76
CA ASP A 56 -19.40 17.90 -13.41
C ASP A 56 -19.60 17.91 -14.95
N HIS A 57 -19.92 16.75 -15.55
CA HIS A 57 -20.08 16.60 -17.01
C HIS A 57 -21.49 16.18 -17.47
N GLY A 58 -22.43 15.92 -16.56
CA GLY A 58 -23.86 15.83 -16.86
C GLY A 58 -24.25 14.70 -17.80
N ALA A 59 -24.64 15.00 -19.05
CA ALA A 59 -25.02 14.02 -20.06
C ALA A 59 -23.87 13.66 -21.02
N ASP A 60 -22.72 14.34 -20.92
CA ASP A 60 -21.55 14.05 -21.75
C ASP A 60 -20.77 12.86 -21.16
N THR A 61 -21.18 11.65 -21.54
CA THR A 61 -20.62 10.37 -21.06
C THR A 61 -19.17 10.16 -21.46
N THR A 62 -18.72 10.77 -22.56
CA THR A 62 -17.31 10.74 -22.97
C THR A 62 -16.49 11.62 -22.05
N ALA A 63 -16.90 12.87 -21.81
CA ALA A 63 -16.21 13.76 -20.88
C ALA A 63 -16.20 13.21 -19.43
N GLN A 64 -17.30 12.57 -18.99
CA GLN A 64 -17.34 11.84 -17.71
C GLN A 64 -16.24 10.78 -17.65
N SER A 65 -16.14 9.95 -18.68
CA SER A 65 -15.18 8.84 -18.74
C SER A 65 -13.74 9.33 -18.73
N GLU A 66 -13.44 10.37 -19.50
CA GLU A 66 -12.10 10.97 -19.56
C GLU A 66 -11.69 11.60 -18.23
N SER A 67 -12.58 12.39 -17.62
CA SER A 67 -12.37 13.03 -16.33
C SER A 67 -12.21 12.03 -15.19
N PHE A 68 -13.05 10.99 -15.17
CA PHE A 68 -12.94 9.89 -14.20
C PHE A 68 -11.62 9.13 -14.34
N LEU A 69 -11.24 8.72 -15.55
CA LEU A 69 -10.01 7.94 -15.76
C LEU A 69 -8.76 8.76 -15.42
N LEU A 70 -8.72 10.05 -15.76
CA LEU A 70 -7.65 10.95 -15.35
C LEU A 70 -7.56 11.03 -13.82
N SER A 71 -8.70 11.15 -13.14
CA SER A 71 -8.75 11.19 -11.67
C SER A 71 -8.25 9.89 -11.05
N VAL A 72 -8.60 8.72 -11.63
CA VAL A 72 -8.08 7.41 -11.19
C VAL A 72 -6.57 7.33 -11.38
N GLU A 73 -6.04 7.81 -12.52
CA GLU A 73 -4.60 7.84 -12.79
C GLU A 73 -3.83 8.66 -11.76
N GLN A 74 -4.38 9.82 -11.37
CA GLN A 74 -3.72 10.70 -10.41
C GLN A 74 -3.82 10.19 -8.96
N ASN A 75 -4.95 9.60 -8.58
CA ASN A 75 -5.26 9.36 -7.17
C ASN A 75 -5.13 7.88 -6.75
N ILE A 76 -5.43 6.94 -7.64
CA ILE A 76 -5.51 5.51 -7.32
C ILE A 76 -4.30 4.76 -7.86
N LEU A 77 -3.83 5.12 -9.06
CA LEU A 77 -2.74 4.40 -9.72
C LEU A 77 -1.41 4.41 -8.94
N PRO A 78 -1.01 5.47 -8.21
CA PRO A 78 0.17 5.41 -7.37
C PRO A 78 0.12 4.26 -6.34
N TRP A 79 -1.05 3.99 -5.76
CA TRP A 79 -1.24 2.90 -4.78
C TRP A 79 -1.25 1.52 -5.41
N TYR A 80 -1.80 1.40 -6.63
CA TYR A 80 -1.67 0.17 -7.41
C TYR A 80 -0.20 -0.13 -7.72
N GLN A 81 0.55 0.88 -8.17
CA GLN A 81 1.97 0.73 -8.49
C GLN A 81 2.79 0.34 -7.25
N ALA A 82 2.55 1.00 -6.11
CA ALA A 82 3.17 0.63 -4.84
C ALA A 82 2.91 -0.83 -4.45
N SER A 83 1.72 -1.36 -4.74
CA SER A 83 1.38 -2.78 -4.50
C SER A 83 2.13 -3.72 -5.45
N VAL A 84 2.23 -3.36 -6.73
CA VAL A 84 3.01 -4.12 -7.74
C VAL A 84 4.49 -4.16 -7.38
N ASP A 85 5.07 -3.03 -6.97
CA ASP A 85 6.48 -2.93 -6.63
C ASP A 85 6.80 -3.69 -5.34
N SER A 86 5.90 -3.64 -4.36
CA SER A 86 6.02 -4.42 -3.12
C SER A 86 5.95 -5.93 -3.38
N ASP A 87 5.06 -6.39 -4.26
CA ASP A 87 4.98 -7.80 -4.67
C ASP A 87 6.22 -8.24 -5.43
N ARG A 88 6.74 -7.39 -6.33
CA ARG A 88 7.99 -7.65 -7.06
C ARG A 88 9.17 -7.81 -6.11
N GLY A 89 9.35 -6.87 -5.19
CA GLY A 89 10.42 -6.93 -4.19
C GLY A 89 10.30 -8.13 -3.25
N SER A 90 9.08 -8.52 -2.88
CA SER A 90 8.84 -9.71 -2.04
C SER A 90 9.21 -11.01 -2.75
N ARG A 91 8.94 -11.10 -4.07
CA ARG A 91 9.33 -12.27 -4.88
C ARG A 91 10.84 -12.34 -5.06
N ALA A 92 11.48 -11.22 -5.44
CA ALA A 92 12.94 -11.15 -5.56
C ALA A 92 13.65 -11.58 -4.27
N ALA A 93 13.13 -11.17 -3.10
CA ALA A 93 13.64 -11.59 -1.81
C ALA A 93 13.47 -13.08 -1.52
N SER A 94 12.32 -13.65 -1.90
CA SER A 94 12.08 -15.09 -1.75
C SER A 94 12.98 -15.92 -2.66
N ASP A 95 13.26 -15.42 -3.86
CA ASP A 95 14.05 -16.12 -4.88
C ASP A 95 15.56 -15.89 -4.71
N GLY A 96 15.97 -15.02 -3.78
CA GLY A 96 17.37 -14.70 -3.51
C GLY A 96 18.02 -13.80 -4.56
N GLU A 97 17.22 -13.07 -5.35
CA GLU A 97 17.66 -12.22 -6.47
C GLU A 97 17.82 -10.74 -6.08
N ASP A 98 17.77 -10.42 -4.79
CA ASP A 98 17.90 -9.03 -4.35
C ASP A 98 19.30 -8.47 -4.55
N ASP A 99 19.35 -7.26 -5.09
CA ASP A 99 20.55 -6.45 -5.05
C ASP A 99 20.79 -5.82 -3.65
N GLU A 100 22.00 -5.30 -3.45
CA GLU A 100 22.39 -4.65 -2.20
C GLU A 100 21.49 -3.46 -1.84
N ILE A 101 20.95 -2.75 -2.85
CA ILE A 101 20.07 -1.60 -2.66
C ILE A 101 18.72 -2.06 -2.10
N ALA A 102 18.16 -3.15 -2.60
CA ALA A 102 16.91 -3.71 -2.13
C ALA A 102 17.03 -4.23 -0.69
N ILE A 103 18.15 -4.90 -0.38
CA ILE A 103 18.48 -5.32 1.00
C ILE A 103 18.54 -4.11 1.93
N MET A 104 19.27 -3.06 1.53
CA MET A 104 19.39 -1.83 2.30
C MET A 104 18.02 -1.17 2.52
N LYS A 105 17.19 -1.03 1.47
CA LYS A 105 15.84 -0.45 1.58
C LYS A 105 14.95 -1.22 2.54
N ARG A 106 15.00 -2.56 2.52
CA ARG A 106 14.26 -3.39 3.49
C ARG A 106 14.76 -3.20 4.92
N SER A 107 16.07 -3.08 5.12
CA SER A 107 16.61 -2.76 6.45
C SER A 107 16.19 -1.35 6.90
N ILE A 108 16.19 -0.34 6.02
CA ILE A 108 15.68 1.00 6.36
C ILE A 108 14.21 0.94 6.77
N LEU A 109 13.40 0.15 6.06
CA LEU A 109 11.99 -0.03 6.41
C LEU A 109 11.83 -0.73 7.78
N LYS A 110 12.48 -1.89 7.96
CA LYS A 110 12.33 -2.75 9.14
C LYS A 110 12.98 -2.15 10.38
N ASP A 111 14.19 -1.61 10.23
CA ASP A 111 15.06 -1.20 11.33
C ASP A 111 15.13 0.34 11.48
N GLY A 112 14.59 1.09 10.53
CA GLY A 112 14.46 2.55 10.59
C GLY A 112 13.02 2.98 10.80
N LEU A 113 12.17 2.79 9.79
CA LEU A 113 10.80 3.31 9.80
C LEU A 113 9.97 2.75 10.94
N ILE A 114 9.82 1.42 11.03
CA ILE A 114 8.94 0.79 12.02
C ILE A 114 9.33 1.19 13.46
N PRO A 115 10.60 1.14 13.88
CA PRO A 115 11.00 1.61 15.20
C PRO A 115 10.79 3.12 15.40
N ALA A 116 11.08 3.94 14.38
CA ALA A 116 10.87 5.39 14.45
C ALA A 116 9.41 5.77 14.66
N THR A 117 8.46 4.96 14.17
CA THR A 117 7.03 5.18 14.44
C THR A 117 6.68 5.18 15.94
N ARG A 118 7.51 4.56 16.79
CA ARG A 118 7.29 4.44 18.24
C ARG A 118 7.82 5.62 19.04
N SER A 119 8.76 6.38 18.48
CA SER A 119 9.50 7.44 19.18
C SER A 119 9.39 8.82 18.53
N SER A 120 9.09 8.90 17.23
CA SER A 120 8.97 10.15 16.49
C SER A 120 7.53 10.42 16.06
N ALA A 121 6.93 11.46 16.61
CA ALA A 121 5.56 11.85 16.29
C ALA A 121 5.40 12.33 14.83
N ILE A 122 6.46 12.89 14.23
CA ILE A 122 6.45 13.32 12.82
C ILE A 122 6.42 12.09 11.91
N VAL A 123 7.26 11.09 12.19
CA VAL A 123 7.26 9.81 11.47
C VAL A 123 5.93 9.08 11.64
N TRP A 124 5.40 8.98 12.87
CA TRP A 124 4.09 8.36 13.13
C TRP A 124 2.98 9.01 12.31
N ARG A 125 2.91 10.35 12.29
CA ARG A 125 1.91 11.08 11.50
C ARG A 125 2.05 10.83 10.00
N GLY A 126 3.26 10.90 9.46
CA GLY A 126 3.52 10.62 8.04
C GLY A 126 3.12 9.20 7.66
N PHE A 127 3.55 8.22 8.48
CA PHE A 127 3.22 6.81 8.30
C PHE A 127 1.70 6.56 8.36
N MET A 128 0.99 7.12 9.34
CA MET A 128 -0.46 6.98 9.45
C MET A 128 -1.21 7.64 8.29
N LYS A 129 -0.76 8.80 7.81
CA LYS A 129 -1.34 9.43 6.61
C LYS A 129 -1.19 8.51 5.39
N MET A 130 0.01 7.96 5.16
CA MET A 130 0.26 7.02 4.07
C MET A 130 -0.59 5.75 4.20
N MET A 131 -0.66 5.15 5.39
CA MET A 131 -1.43 3.93 5.64
C MET A 131 -2.93 4.13 5.39
N ASN A 132 -3.44 5.33 5.65
CA ASN A 132 -4.85 5.69 5.46
C ASN A 132 -5.12 6.41 4.13
N LEU A 133 -4.19 6.36 3.16
CA LEU A 133 -4.33 6.96 1.83
C LEU A 133 -4.56 8.49 1.84
N LEU A 134 -4.16 9.17 2.93
CA LEU A 134 -4.31 10.62 3.10
C LEU A 134 -3.12 11.41 2.54
N ALA A 135 -2.03 10.71 2.23
CA ALA A 135 -0.86 11.25 1.56
C ALA A 135 -0.24 10.15 0.70
N ASP A 136 0.35 10.53 -0.43
CA ASP A 136 1.07 9.63 -1.33
C ASP A 136 2.21 8.89 -0.59
N PRO A 137 2.61 7.66 -1.02
CA PRO A 137 3.74 6.93 -0.44
C PRO A 137 5.04 7.75 -0.29
N SER A 138 5.27 8.73 -1.15
CA SER A 138 6.44 9.61 -1.11
C SER A 138 6.54 10.47 0.15
N ILE A 139 5.48 10.61 0.97
CA ILE A 139 5.53 11.36 2.23
C ILE A 139 6.66 10.90 3.15
N LEU A 140 7.01 9.60 3.13
CA LEU A 140 8.11 9.07 3.95
C LEU A 140 9.50 9.49 3.47
N THR A 141 9.59 10.03 2.26
CA THR A 141 10.83 10.57 1.67
C THR A 141 11.00 12.07 1.90
N GLU A 142 10.01 12.74 2.52
CA GLU A 142 10.15 14.14 2.90
C GLU A 142 11.39 14.32 3.81
N PRO A 143 12.18 15.40 3.64
CA PRO A 143 13.46 15.55 4.33
C PRO A 143 13.37 15.42 5.87
N GLU A 144 12.33 16.00 6.48
CA GLU A 144 12.13 15.96 7.93
C GLU A 144 11.80 14.55 8.44
N ILE A 145 10.97 13.79 7.70
CA ILE A 145 10.58 12.43 8.07
C ILE A 145 11.75 11.46 7.83
N SER A 146 12.38 11.55 6.66
CA SER A 146 13.49 10.69 6.28
C SER A 146 14.71 10.87 7.18
N ALA A 147 15.01 12.09 7.64
CA ALA A 147 16.09 12.34 8.59
C ALA A 147 15.87 11.58 9.92
N GLU A 148 14.65 11.60 10.46
CA GLU A 148 14.31 10.87 11.69
C GLU A 148 14.38 9.34 11.49
N ILE A 149 13.90 8.85 10.35
CA ILE A 149 14.01 7.42 9.99
C ILE A 149 15.49 7.00 9.92
N MET A 150 16.32 7.78 9.23
CA MET A 150 17.74 7.47 9.05
C MET A 150 18.53 7.56 10.35
N LYS A 151 18.20 8.50 11.24
CA LYS A 151 18.78 8.57 12.59
C LYS A 151 18.52 7.28 13.38
N VAL A 152 17.27 6.81 13.39
CA VAL A 152 16.89 5.57 14.08
C VAL A 152 17.54 4.34 13.43
N TRP A 153 17.66 4.33 12.11
CA TRP A 153 18.36 3.28 11.38
C TRP A 153 19.86 3.27 11.66
N ALA A 154 20.52 4.43 11.79
CA ALA A 154 21.95 4.51 12.12
C ALA A 154 22.27 3.83 13.46
N ASP A 155 21.39 4.00 14.45
CA ASP A 155 21.55 3.43 15.80
C ASP A 155 21.07 1.96 15.92
N ARG A 156 20.66 1.31 14.81
CA ARG A 156 20.02 -0.03 14.82
C ARG A 156 20.83 -1.11 15.54
N ASP A 157 22.15 -1.11 15.39
CA ASP A 157 23.04 -2.14 15.95
C ASP A 157 23.27 -1.95 17.46
N GLN A 158 22.93 -0.78 18.01
CA GLN A 158 23.09 -0.43 19.42
C GLN A 158 21.77 -0.55 20.21
N ARG A 159 20.65 -0.83 19.54
CA ARG A 159 19.34 -0.92 20.18
C ARG A 159 19.23 -2.20 21.00
N VAL A 160 18.74 -2.06 22.23
CA VAL A 160 18.35 -3.19 23.07
C VAL A 160 17.24 -3.97 22.33
N PRO A 161 17.34 -5.31 22.22
CA PRO A 161 16.30 -6.12 21.62
C PRO A 161 14.94 -5.83 22.26
N GLU A 162 13.89 -5.71 21.44
CA GLU A 162 12.56 -5.52 21.99
C GLU A 162 12.16 -6.72 22.86
N PRO A 163 11.53 -6.49 24.02
CA PRO A 163 11.02 -7.58 24.83
C PRO A 163 9.95 -8.34 24.05
N SER A 164 9.86 -9.66 24.26
CA SER A 164 8.80 -10.45 23.66
C SER A 164 7.43 -9.89 24.06
N LEU A 165 6.55 -9.66 23.08
CA LEU A 165 5.19 -9.14 23.31
C LEU A 165 4.26 -10.17 23.96
N GLY A 166 4.68 -11.43 24.05
CA GLY A 166 3.90 -12.50 24.64
C GLY A 166 4.68 -13.81 24.73
N PRO A 167 4.03 -14.88 25.22
CA PRO A 167 4.62 -16.20 25.25
C PRO A 167 4.90 -16.68 23.82
N THR A 168 5.92 -17.50 23.67
CA THR A 168 6.18 -18.28 22.46
C THR A 168 4.99 -19.18 22.13
N ARG A 169 4.97 -19.75 20.92
CA ARG A 169 3.92 -20.72 20.55
C ARG A 169 3.86 -21.88 21.56
N GLU A 170 5.01 -22.40 21.97
CA GLU A 170 5.09 -23.51 22.93
C GLU A 170 4.56 -23.10 24.30
N GLU A 171 5.04 -21.98 24.84
CA GLU A 171 4.54 -21.43 26.11
C GLU A 171 3.03 -21.11 26.04
N MET A 172 2.51 -20.65 24.90
CA MET A 172 1.08 -20.41 24.70
C MET A 172 0.29 -21.72 24.72
N MET A 173 0.79 -22.78 24.07
CA MET A 173 0.16 -24.11 24.09
C MET A 173 0.14 -24.70 25.50
N ASP A 174 1.23 -24.51 26.26
CA ASP A 174 1.32 -24.88 27.68
C ASP A 174 0.29 -24.12 28.51
N HIS A 175 0.23 -22.79 28.39
CA HIS A 175 -0.72 -21.95 29.12
C HIS A 175 -2.19 -22.31 28.81
N LEU A 176 -2.48 -22.64 27.56
CA LEU A 176 -3.82 -23.05 27.11
C LEU A 176 -4.11 -24.54 27.37
N LYS A 177 -3.13 -25.31 27.87
CA LYS A 177 -3.22 -26.75 28.11
C LYS A 177 -3.60 -27.55 26.86
N LEU A 178 -3.11 -27.11 25.70
CA LEU A 178 -3.40 -27.71 24.38
C LEU A 178 -2.41 -28.81 23.98
N ASN A 179 -1.46 -29.17 24.86
CA ASN A 179 -0.40 -30.16 24.61
C ASN A 179 -0.88 -31.61 24.44
N HIS A 180 -2.20 -31.85 24.48
CA HIS A 180 -2.80 -33.19 24.43
C HIS A 180 -3.74 -33.40 23.23
N VAL A 181 -3.85 -32.44 22.31
CA VAL A 181 -4.66 -32.62 21.09
C VAL A 181 -3.74 -33.05 19.96
N ALA A 182 -3.59 -34.37 19.81
CA ALA A 182 -2.99 -35.00 18.63
C ALA A 182 -3.96 -35.00 17.44
#